data_AF-A0A7W0PXK5-F1
#
_entry.id   AF-A0A7W0PXK5-F1
#
_cell.length_a   1.000
_cell.length_b   1.000
_cell.length_c   1.000
_cell.angle_alpha   90.00
_cell.angle_beta   90.00
_cell.angle_gamma   90.00
#
_symmetry.space_group_name_H-M   'P 1'
#
loop_
_entity.id
_entity.type
_entity.pdbx_description
1 polymer ?
#
loop_
_entity_poly.entity_id
_entity_poly.type
_entity_poly.pdbx_seq_one_letter_code
_entity_poly.pdbx_strand_id
1 'polypeptide(L)'
;MLLVAAFAGVGVLPLVLARAFGVSFAVSAPIVVLLAVIYWAAASDSVLMERGLKGRNGEAVVGEALEDLRWERYIVLHDVPFAGKGNIDHLVSGPNGVYLVETNFGSYLPVHLKKAKRQAAKLSGDLGVPVTPVLCVGASDGDPYRHGGVQVVGFDAPLPWIRGQSNPPVEFQRLAHFSAGL
;
A
#
# COMPACT_ATOMS: atom_id res chain seq x y z
N MET A 1 22.28 -5.83 16.45
CA MET A 1 23.39 -5.49 17.37
C MET A 1 23.98 -4.10 17.12
N LEU A 2 23.99 -3.57 15.88
CA LEU A 2 24.44 -2.19 15.59
C LEU A 2 23.51 -1.08 16.13
N LEU A 3 22.20 -1.32 16.22
CA LEU A 3 21.22 -0.36 16.75
C LEU A 3 21.34 -0.08 18.27
N VAL A 4 21.88 -1.04 19.04
CA VAL A 4 22.05 -0.89 20.51
C VAL A 4 23.28 -0.05 20.85
N ALA A 5 24.32 -0.07 20.00
CA ALA A 5 25.51 0.76 20.18
C ALA A 5 25.25 2.26 19.93
N ALA A 6 24.32 2.59 19.02
CA ALA A 6 23.91 3.98 18.77
C ALA A 6 23.17 4.61 19.97
N PHE A 7 22.44 3.81 20.74
CA PHE A 7 21.73 4.22 21.96
C PHE A 7 22.67 4.66 23.08
N ALA A 8 23.81 3.99 23.23
CA ALA A 8 24.81 4.33 24.24
C ALA A 8 25.61 5.59 23.85
N GLY A 9 25.88 5.82 22.56
CA GLY A 9 26.73 6.92 22.11
C GLY A 9 26.05 8.30 22.17
N VAL A 10 24.78 8.41 21.78
CA VAL A 10 24.14 9.73 21.58
C VAL A 10 23.52 10.30 22.86
N GLY A 11 23.06 9.45 23.79
CA GLY A 11 22.47 9.90 25.06
C GLY A 11 23.44 9.94 26.25
N VAL A 12 24.36 8.98 26.34
CA VAL A 12 25.24 8.83 27.52
C VAL A 12 26.44 9.76 27.43
N LEU A 13 27.01 9.96 26.24
CA LEU A 13 28.19 10.82 26.05
C LEU A 13 27.96 12.29 26.43
N PRO A 14 26.89 12.97 25.97
CA PRO A 14 26.60 14.34 26.42
C PRO A 14 26.24 14.43 27.91
N LEU A 15 25.59 13.41 28.47
CA LEU A 15 25.27 13.36 29.91
C LEU A 15 26.54 13.19 30.77
N VAL A 16 27.50 12.36 30.34
CA VAL A 16 28.79 12.15 31.00
C VAL A 16 29.67 13.41 30.88
N LEU A 17 29.70 14.06 29.71
CA LEU A 17 30.41 15.33 29.52
C LEU A 17 29.80 16.46 30.37
N ALA A 18 28.46 16.61 30.39
CA ALA A 18 27.79 17.60 31.23
C ALA A 18 28.13 17.45 32.73
N ARG A 19 28.32 16.21 33.20
CA ARG A 19 28.78 15.91 34.56
C ARG A 19 30.24 16.28 34.79
N ALA A 20 31.11 16.04 33.81
CA ALA A 20 32.53 16.44 33.89
C ALA A 20 32.72 17.97 34.01
N PHE A 21 31.74 18.77 33.52
CA PHE A 21 31.75 20.24 33.59
C PHE A 21 30.79 20.83 34.64
N GLY A 22 30.24 20.02 35.56
CA GLY A 22 29.46 20.50 36.70
C GLY A 22 28.03 20.97 36.38
N VAL A 23 27.47 20.58 35.23
CA VAL A 23 26.10 20.95 34.83
C VAL A 23 25.08 20.09 35.59
N SER A 24 24.10 20.76 36.20
CA SER A 24 23.05 20.10 37.00
C SER A 24 22.16 19.18 36.16
N PHE A 25 21.73 18.06 36.76
CA PHE A 25 20.87 17.06 36.11
C PHE A 25 19.55 17.65 35.60
N ALA A 26 19.03 18.67 36.30
CA ALA A 26 17.83 19.41 35.93
C ALA A 26 17.93 20.06 34.55
N VAL A 27 19.13 20.34 34.05
CA VAL A 27 19.36 20.98 32.74
C VAL A 27 19.69 19.95 31.67
N SER A 28 20.51 18.94 31.98
CA SER A 28 20.98 17.97 30.98
C SER A 28 19.92 16.91 30.61
N ALA A 29 19.11 16.44 31.57
CA ALA A 29 18.10 15.42 31.33
C ALA A 29 17.02 15.83 30.30
N PRO A 30 16.39 17.02 30.37
CA PRO A 30 15.41 17.42 29.37
C PRO A 30 16.00 17.59 27.98
N ILE A 31 17.27 18.02 27.87
CA ILE A 31 17.97 18.12 26.58
C ILE A 31 18.16 16.73 25.95
N VAL A 32 18.58 15.73 26.74
CA VAL A 32 18.73 14.36 26.24
C VAL A 32 17.39 13.75 25.82
N VAL A 33 16.32 13.98 26.60
CA VAL A 33 14.97 13.53 26.23
C VAL A 33 14.49 14.21 24.95
N LEU A 34 14.69 15.53 24.82
CA LEU A 34 14.33 16.28 23.62
C LEU A 34 15.09 15.76 22.39
N LEU A 35 16.41 15.55 22.49
CA LEU A 35 17.22 15.00 21.41
C LEU A 35 16.79 13.58 21.04
N ALA A 36 16.42 12.75 22.02
CA ALA A 36 15.90 11.40 21.78
C ALA A 36 14.54 11.45 21.05
N VAL A 37 13.62 12.33 21.44
CA VAL A 37 12.32 12.52 20.76
C VAL A 37 12.53 13.00 19.33
N ILE A 38 13.41 13.99 19.11
CA ILE A 38 13.74 14.50 17.77
C ILE A 38 14.34 13.37 16.91
N TYR A 39 15.28 12.60 17.46
CA TYR A 39 15.88 11.47 16.77
C TYR A 39 14.84 10.41 16.39
N TRP A 40 13.95 10.05 17.30
CA TRP A 40 12.88 9.09 17.04
C TRP A 40 11.91 9.58 15.97
N ALA A 41 11.52 10.85 16.02
CA ALA A 41 10.65 11.46 15.02
C ALA A 41 11.32 11.48 13.63
N ALA A 42 12.60 11.87 13.55
CA ALA A 42 13.35 11.89 12.29
C ALA A 42 13.59 10.48 11.74
N ALA A 43 13.83 9.49 12.62
CA ALA A 43 14.01 8.10 12.23
C ALA A 43 12.69 7.43 11.81
N SER A 44 11.55 7.82 12.38
CA SER A 44 10.24 7.33 11.92
C SER A 44 9.89 7.88 10.54
N ASP A 45 10.20 9.14 10.26
CA ASP A 45 9.88 9.78 8.98
C ASP A 45 10.63 9.10 7.83
N SER A 46 11.90 8.74 8.01
CA SER A 46 12.67 8.03 6.97
C SER A 46 12.13 6.62 6.70
N VAL A 47 11.74 5.87 7.73
CA VAL A 47 11.15 4.53 7.57
C VAL A 47 9.77 4.59 6.92
N LEU A 48 8.95 5.57 7.30
CA LEU A 48 7.64 5.79 6.68
C LEU A 48 7.79 6.24 5.22
N MET A 49 8.76 7.10 4.93
CA MET A 49 9.05 7.57 3.59
C MET A 49 9.60 6.45 2.69
N GLU A 50 10.53 5.62 3.16
CA GLU A 50 11.01 4.44 2.41
C GLU A 50 9.88 3.44 2.12
N ARG A 51 9.01 3.18 3.10
CA ARG A 51 7.83 2.33 2.90
C ARG A 51 6.86 2.94 1.89
N GLY A 52 6.65 4.25 1.96
CA GLY A 52 5.84 4.98 1.00
C GLY A 52 6.42 4.92 -0.42
N LEU A 53 7.73 5.13 -0.58
CA LEU A 53 8.43 5.03 -1.86
C LEU A 53 8.33 3.62 -2.45
N LYS A 54 8.54 2.58 -1.63
CA LYS A 54 8.38 1.18 -2.06
C LYS A 54 6.94 0.86 -2.46
N GLY A 55 5.95 1.33 -1.68
CA GLY A 55 4.53 1.20 -2.00
C GLY A 55 4.19 1.83 -3.35
N ARG A 56 4.59 3.10 -3.54
CA ARG A 56 4.40 3.85 -4.80
C ARG A 56 5.08 3.18 -5.99
N ASN A 57 6.24 2.55 -5.79
CA ASN A 57 6.92 1.82 -6.84
C ASN A 57 6.15 0.55 -7.25
N GLY A 58 5.59 -0.18 -6.28
CA GLY A 58 4.73 -1.34 -6.57
C GLY A 58 3.44 -0.94 -7.29
N GLU A 59 2.82 0.17 -6.87
CA GLU A 59 1.66 0.74 -7.53
C GLU A 59 1.96 1.13 -8.99
N ALA A 60 3.09 1.79 -9.23
CA ALA A 60 3.53 2.18 -10.57
C ALA A 60 3.82 0.97 -11.47
N VAL A 61 4.53 -0.05 -10.96
CA VAL A 61 4.86 -1.27 -11.72
C VAL A 61 3.59 -2.03 -12.14
N VAL A 62 2.65 -2.24 -11.21
CA VAL A 62 1.39 -2.91 -11.52
C VAL A 62 0.51 -2.03 -12.41
N GLY A 63 0.46 -0.72 -12.14
CA GLY A 63 -0.30 0.24 -12.94
C GLY A 63 0.14 0.26 -14.40
N GLU A 64 1.46 0.33 -14.64
CA GLU A 64 2.04 0.29 -15.99
C GLU A 64 1.72 -1.04 -16.68
N ALA A 65 1.83 -2.18 -15.99
CA ALA A 65 1.44 -3.46 -16.57
C ALA A 65 -0.05 -3.49 -16.95
N LEU A 66 -0.93 -2.96 -16.10
CA LEU A 66 -2.37 -2.96 -16.35
C LEU A 66 -2.77 -2.12 -17.57
N GLU A 67 -1.99 -1.10 -17.94
CA GLU A 67 -2.24 -0.27 -19.12
C GLU A 67 -2.30 -1.07 -20.42
N ASP A 68 -1.57 -2.20 -20.51
CA ASP A 68 -1.62 -3.09 -21.67
C ASP A 68 -3.03 -3.63 -21.93
N LEU A 69 -3.86 -3.79 -20.88
CA LEU A 69 -5.23 -4.28 -21.02
C LEU A 69 -6.12 -3.29 -21.78
N ARG A 70 -5.78 -2.00 -21.85
CA ARG A 70 -6.59 -1.01 -22.58
C ARG A 70 -6.72 -1.35 -24.06
N TRP A 71 -5.69 -1.95 -24.64
CA TRP A 71 -5.70 -2.43 -26.03
C TRP A 71 -6.66 -3.60 -26.26
N GLU A 72 -7.10 -4.27 -25.19
CA GLU A 72 -7.97 -5.44 -25.20
C GLU A 72 -9.41 -5.12 -24.74
N ARG A 73 -9.83 -3.85 -24.90
CA ARG A 73 -11.17 -3.36 -24.52
C ARG A 73 -11.40 -3.32 -23.01
N TYR A 74 -10.34 -3.23 -22.22
CA TYR A 74 -10.45 -2.91 -20.80
C TYR A 74 -10.44 -1.40 -20.57
N ILE A 75 -11.12 -1.01 -19.50
CA ILE A 75 -11.03 0.30 -18.87
C ILE A 75 -10.22 0.10 -17.61
N VAL A 76 -9.13 0.84 -17.51
CA VAL A 76 -8.27 0.87 -16.33
C VAL A 76 -8.40 2.26 -15.71
N LEU A 77 -8.69 2.33 -14.42
CA LEU A 77 -8.72 3.58 -13.66
C LEU A 77 -7.73 3.44 -12.52
N HIS A 78 -6.91 4.46 -12.33
CA HIS A 78 -5.91 4.52 -11.25
C HIS A 78 -6.36 5.51 -10.18
N ASP A 79 -5.90 5.30 -8.96
CA ASP A 79 -6.10 6.19 -7.80
C ASP A 79 -7.56 6.63 -7.63
N VAL A 80 -8.50 5.67 -7.75
CA VAL A 80 -9.94 5.97 -7.77
C VAL A 80 -10.38 6.43 -6.37
N PRO A 81 -10.92 7.65 -6.23
CA PRO A 81 -11.38 8.14 -4.94
C PRO A 81 -12.48 7.26 -4.36
N PHE A 82 -12.30 6.79 -3.12
CA PHE A 82 -13.29 5.94 -2.46
C PHE A 82 -13.81 6.60 -1.18
N ALA A 83 -15.00 7.22 -1.29
CA ALA A 83 -15.62 8.07 -0.28
C ALA A 83 -15.42 7.56 1.17
N GLY A 84 -14.67 8.33 1.95
CA GLY A 84 -14.42 8.12 3.39
C GLY A 84 -13.52 6.93 3.73
N LYS A 85 -12.85 6.30 2.76
CA LYS A 85 -12.13 5.03 2.93
C LYS A 85 -10.76 4.97 2.26
N GLY A 86 -10.27 6.12 1.78
CA GLY A 86 -9.02 6.25 1.03
C GLY A 86 -9.24 6.07 -0.47
N ASN A 87 -8.17 5.78 -1.20
CA ASN A 87 -8.24 5.51 -2.63
C ASN A 87 -8.14 4.01 -2.89
N ILE A 88 -8.63 3.61 -4.06
CA ILE A 88 -8.41 2.30 -4.66
C ILE A 88 -7.27 2.47 -5.64
N ASP A 89 -6.19 1.69 -5.49
CA ASP A 89 -5.01 1.82 -6.34
C ASP A 89 -5.40 1.66 -7.83
N HIS A 90 -6.12 0.59 -8.17
CA HIS A 90 -6.61 0.38 -9.54
C HIS A 90 -8.00 -0.28 -9.61
N LEU A 91 -8.83 0.17 -10.55
CA LEU A 91 -10.08 -0.46 -10.94
C LEU A 91 -10.00 -0.85 -12.41
N VAL A 92 -10.10 -2.14 -12.70
CA VAL A 92 -9.99 -2.70 -14.04
C VAL A 92 -11.32 -3.32 -14.42
N SER A 93 -11.86 -2.97 -15.58
CA SER A 93 -13.09 -3.56 -16.09
C SER A 93 -12.98 -3.88 -17.56
N GLY A 94 -13.40 -5.07 -17.95
CA GLY A 94 -13.41 -5.47 -19.35
C GLY A 94 -14.30 -6.67 -19.62
N PRO A 95 -14.08 -7.36 -20.75
CA PRO A 95 -14.91 -8.50 -21.18
C PRO A 95 -15.00 -9.61 -20.14
N ASN A 96 -13.96 -9.77 -19.33
CA ASN A 96 -13.84 -10.85 -18.36
C ASN A 96 -14.33 -10.46 -16.96
N GLY A 97 -14.89 -9.26 -16.78
CA GLY A 97 -15.45 -8.80 -15.51
C GLY A 97 -14.78 -7.56 -14.92
N VAL A 98 -15.03 -7.31 -13.64
CA VAL A 98 -14.57 -6.13 -12.90
C VAL A 98 -13.66 -6.53 -11.74
N TYR A 99 -12.54 -5.85 -11.61
CA TYR A 99 -11.46 -6.15 -10.68
C TYR A 99 -11.04 -4.91 -9.92
N LEU A 100 -11.07 -4.98 -8.60
CA LEU A 100 -10.38 -4.02 -7.74
C LEU A 100 -9.00 -4.57 -7.47
N VAL A 101 -7.95 -3.85 -7.87
CA VAL A 101 -6.56 -4.26 -7.69
C VAL A 101 -5.91 -3.33 -6.67
N GLU A 102 -5.44 -3.91 -5.58
CA GLU A 102 -4.62 -3.24 -4.57
C GLU A 102 -3.18 -3.75 -4.67
N THR A 103 -2.21 -2.92 -4.32
CA THR A 103 -0.79 -3.23 -4.50
C THR A 103 -0.02 -3.21 -3.18
N ASN A 104 0.88 -4.17 -3.01
CA ASN A 104 1.80 -4.22 -1.89
C ASN A 104 3.18 -4.72 -2.34
N PHE A 105 4.21 -3.90 -2.17
CA PHE A 105 5.56 -4.26 -2.60
C PHE A 105 6.17 -5.42 -1.79
N GLY A 106 5.80 -5.57 -0.52
CA GLY A 106 6.35 -6.59 0.39
C GLY A 106 5.36 -7.69 0.71
N SER A 107 5.39 -8.20 1.94
CA SER A 107 4.36 -9.09 2.47
C SER A 107 3.08 -8.30 2.76
N TYR A 108 1.92 -8.97 2.68
CA TYR A 108 0.65 -8.37 3.10
C TYR A 108 0.22 -8.85 4.49
N LEU A 109 -0.62 -8.04 5.14
CA LEU A 109 -1.25 -8.36 6.42
C LEU A 109 -2.74 -8.65 6.22
N PRO A 110 -3.41 -9.33 7.16
CA PRO A 110 -4.85 -9.58 7.09
C PRO A 110 -5.71 -8.32 6.92
N VAL A 111 -5.22 -7.17 7.39
CA VAL A 111 -5.90 -5.88 7.21
C VAL A 111 -5.99 -5.45 5.75
N HIS A 112 -5.01 -5.80 4.90
CA HIS A 112 -5.04 -5.49 3.46
C HIS A 112 -6.12 -6.31 2.75
N LEU A 113 -6.24 -7.60 3.08
CA LEU A 113 -7.31 -8.45 2.56
C LEU A 113 -8.69 -7.93 2.96
N LYS A 114 -8.84 -7.52 4.24
CA LYS A 114 -10.09 -6.96 4.75
C LYS A 114 -10.43 -5.63 4.06
N LYS A 115 -9.42 -4.79 3.76
CA LYS A 115 -9.58 -3.55 2.99
C LYS A 115 -10.10 -3.86 1.58
N ALA A 116 -9.36 -4.66 0.81
CA ALA A 116 -9.69 -5.02 -0.58
C ALA A 116 -11.09 -5.66 -0.69
N LYS A 117 -11.38 -6.67 0.16
CA LYS A 117 -12.70 -7.33 0.19
C LYS A 117 -13.84 -6.36 0.49
N ARG A 118 -13.66 -5.45 1.45
CA ARG A 118 -14.69 -4.48 1.84
C ARG A 118 -14.95 -3.47 0.71
N GLN A 119 -13.91 -2.98 0.05
CA GLN A 119 -14.05 -2.04 -1.07
C GLN A 119 -14.72 -2.74 -2.26
N ALA A 120 -14.28 -3.95 -2.62
CA ALA A 120 -14.89 -4.73 -3.69
C ALA A 120 -16.37 -5.04 -3.44
N ALA A 121 -16.74 -5.41 -2.21
CA ALA A 121 -18.14 -5.65 -1.86
C ALA A 121 -19.01 -4.39 -2.01
N LYS A 122 -18.49 -3.22 -1.62
CA LYS A 122 -19.20 -1.95 -1.81
C LYS A 122 -19.29 -1.58 -3.31
N LEU A 123 -18.20 -1.69 -4.07
CA LEU A 123 -18.24 -1.47 -5.52
C LEU A 123 -19.20 -2.42 -6.22
N SER A 124 -19.31 -3.66 -5.75
CA SER A 124 -20.26 -4.62 -6.31
C SER A 124 -21.71 -4.17 -6.09
N GLY A 125 -22.01 -3.59 -4.92
CA GLY A 125 -23.30 -2.97 -4.63
C GLY A 125 -23.57 -1.75 -5.53
N ASP A 126 -22.56 -0.88 -5.70
CA ASP A 126 -22.67 0.35 -6.48
C ASP A 126 -22.80 0.06 -8.00
N LEU A 127 -22.09 -0.94 -8.52
CA LEU A 127 -22.10 -1.32 -9.94
C LEU A 127 -23.20 -2.32 -10.32
N GLY A 128 -23.74 -3.04 -9.32
CA GLY A 128 -24.73 -4.10 -9.52
C GLY A 128 -24.16 -5.37 -10.18
N VAL A 129 -22.84 -5.55 -10.20
CA VAL A 129 -22.16 -6.75 -10.69
C VAL A 129 -21.08 -7.18 -9.69
N PRO A 130 -20.66 -8.45 -9.66
CA PRO A 130 -19.55 -8.88 -8.83
C PRO A 130 -18.25 -8.16 -9.20
N VAL A 131 -17.56 -7.62 -8.20
CA VAL A 131 -16.21 -7.07 -8.32
C VAL A 131 -15.25 -8.00 -7.58
N THR A 132 -14.25 -8.50 -8.30
CA THR A 132 -13.26 -9.41 -7.73
C THR A 132 -12.14 -8.62 -7.06
N PRO A 133 -11.92 -8.76 -5.74
CA PRO A 133 -10.77 -8.15 -5.08
C PRO A 133 -9.49 -8.92 -5.40
N VAL A 134 -8.49 -8.20 -5.89
CA VAL A 134 -7.16 -8.70 -6.25
C VAL A 134 -6.12 -7.91 -5.44
N LEU A 135 -5.19 -8.63 -4.84
CA LEU A 135 -4.04 -8.07 -4.13
C LEU A 135 -2.78 -8.50 -4.85
N CYS A 136 -2.14 -7.55 -5.53
CA CYS A 136 -0.86 -7.74 -6.19
C CYS A 136 0.28 -7.58 -5.16
N VAL A 137 1.19 -8.54 -5.12
CA VAL A 137 2.22 -8.63 -4.08
C VAL A 137 3.59 -8.85 -4.70
N GLY A 138 4.55 -7.97 -4.39
CA GLY A 138 5.90 -8.04 -4.96
C GLY A 138 6.74 -9.21 -4.45
N ALA A 139 6.44 -9.72 -3.26
CA ALA A 139 7.13 -10.87 -2.64
C ALA A 139 6.48 -12.24 -2.96
N SER A 140 5.58 -12.30 -3.94
CA SER A 140 4.87 -13.53 -4.29
C SER A 140 5.52 -14.23 -5.49
N ASP A 141 6.33 -15.26 -5.22
CA ASP A 141 7.03 -16.06 -6.25
C ASP A 141 6.23 -17.29 -6.71
N GLY A 142 4.93 -17.37 -6.38
CA GLY A 142 4.09 -18.54 -6.61
C GLY A 142 2.84 -18.27 -7.42
N ASP A 143 2.17 -19.35 -7.84
CA ASP A 143 0.91 -19.29 -8.59
C ASP A 143 -0.15 -18.44 -7.86
N PRO A 144 -1.02 -17.74 -8.61
CA PRO A 144 -2.13 -17.00 -8.03
C PRO A 144 -2.98 -17.89 -7.12
N TYR A 145 -3.20 -17.46 -5.87
CA TYR A 145 -3.98 -18.22 -4.89
C TYR A 145 -5.03 -17.34 -4.21
N ARG A 146 -6.04 -17.97 -3.61
CA ARG A 146 -7.13 -17.26 -2.91
C ARG A 146 -6.90 -17.29 -1.40
N HIS A 147 -6.95 -16.12 -0.77
CA HIS A 147 -6.79 -16.02 0.68
C HIS A 147 -7.74 -14.96 1.27
N GLY A 148 -8.52 -15.34 2.29
CA GLY A 148 -9.52 -14.46 2.90
C GLY A 148 -10.68 -14.02 1.97
N GLY A 149 -10.82 -14.67 0.81
CA GLY A 149 -11.77 -14.29 -0.25
C GLY A 149 -11.21 -13.26 -1.24
N VAL A 150 -9.94 -12.90 -1.15
CA VAL A 150 -9.19 -12.04 -2.07
C VAL A 150 -8.27 -12.90 -2.93
N GLN A 151 -8.16 -12.58 -4.21
CA GLN A 151 -7.15 -13.20 -5.06
C GLN A 151 -5.80 -12.55 -4.79
N VAL A 152 -4.77 -13.35 -4.49
CA VAL A 152 -3.40 -12.89 -4.35
C VAL A 152 -2.62 -13.28 -5.60
N VAL A 153 -1.89 -12.31 -6.16
CA VAL A 153 -1.17 -12.45 -7.44
C VAL A 153 0.20 -11.79 -7.34
N GLY A 154 1.23 -12.38 -7.93
CA GLY A 154 2.53 -11.72 -8.11
C GLY A 154 2.44 -10.50 -9.03
N PHE A 155 3.46 -9.63 -9.04
CA PHE A 155 3.50 -8.47 -9.93
C PHE A 155 3.66 -8.85 -11.42
N ASP A 156 4.15 -10.04 -11.71
CA ASP A 156 4.38 -10.61 -13.04
C ASP A 156 3.15 -11.32 -13.64
N ALA A 157 2.19 -11.73 -12.80
CA ALA A 157 1.03 -12.51 -13.21
C ALA A 157 -0.35 -11.79 -13.27
N PRO A 158 -0.52 -10.46 -13.09
CA PRO A 158 -1.86 -9.88 -13.02
C PRO A 158 -2.61 -9.97 -14.36
N LEU A 159 -1.93 -9.72 -15.47
CA LEU A 159 -2.51 -9.75 -16.82
C LEU A 159 -2.95 -11.16 -17.23
N PRO A 160 -2.07 -12.18 -17.25
CA PRO A 160 -2.50 -13.53 -17.63
C PRO A 160 -3.60 -14.05 -16.70
N TRP A 161 -3.58 -13.68 -15.42
CA TRP A 161 -4.65 -14.06 -14.49
C TRP A 161 -5.98 -13.39 -14.84
N ILE A 162 -6.02 -12.07 -15.06
CA ILE A 162 -7.25 -11.33 -15.47
C ILE A 162 -7.80 -11.86 -16.79
N ARG A 163 -6.92 -12.08 -17.78
CA ARG A 163 -7.29 -12.62 -19.11
C ARG A 163 -7.89 -14.03 -19.02
N GLY A 164 -7.48 -14.84 -18.04
CA GLY A 164 -7.99 -16.19 -17.83
C GLY A 164 -9.33 -16.28 -17.10
N GLN A 165 -9.90 -15.17 -16.66
CA GLN A 165 -11.19 -15.16 -15.94
C GLN A 165 -12.38 -15.09 -16.90
N SER A 166 -13.54 -15.52 -16.40
CA SER A 166 -14.83 -15.48 -17.13
C SER A 166 -15.95 -14.92 -16.24
N ASN A 167 -15.72 -13.74 -15.63
CA ASN A 167 -16.70 -13.10 -14.77
C ASN A 167 -17.64 -12.18 -15.58
N PRO A 168 -18.86 -11.89 -15.10
CA PRO A 168 -19.79 -11.00 -15.80
C PRO A 168 -19.21 -9.59 -15.99
N PRO A 169 -19.25 -9.02 -17.20
CA PRO A 169 -18.80 -7.65 -17.46
C PRO A 169 -19.81 -6.63 -16.91
N VAL A 170 -19.40 -5.36 -16.87
CA VAL A 170 -20.28 -4.23 -16.54
C VAL A 170 -20.43 -3.29 -17.73
N GLU A 171 -21.61 -2.68 -17.85
CA GLU A 171 -21.92 -1.61 -18.80
C GLU A 171 -21.03 -0.37 -18.55
N PHE A 172 -20.48 0.19 -19.64
CA PHE A 172 -19.57 1.34 -19.61
C PHE A 172 -20.11 2.53 -18.80
N GLN A 173 -21.41 2.82 -18.93
CA GLN A 173 -22.07 3.96 -18.29
C GLN A 173 -21.99 3.90 -16.75
N ARG A 174 -22.00 2.70 -16.17
CA ARG A 174 -21.90 2.52 -14.71
C ARG A 174 -20.48 2.78 -14.21
N LEU A 175 -19.47 2.52 -15.02
CA LEU A 175 -18.07 2.86 -14.71
C LEU A 175 -17.78 4.35 -14.85
N ALA A 176 -18.42 5.04 -15.80
CA ALA A 176 -18.15 6.45 -16.09
C ALA A 176 -18.36 7.39 -14.87
N HIS A 177 -19.18 6.97 -13.90
CA HIS A 177 -19.40 7.70 -12.65
C HIS A 177 -18.12 7.77 -11.79
N PHE A 178 -17.22 6.80 -11.93
CA PHE A 178 -15.94 6.75 -11.21
C PHE A 178 -14.82 7.50 -11.94
N SER A 179 -14.92 7.67 -13.26
CA SER A 179 -13.96 8.48 -14.03
C SER A 179 -14.24 9.99 -13.96
N ALA A 180 -15.47 10.40 -13.63
CA ALA A 180 -15.87 11.82 -13.59
C ALA A 180 -15.36 12.58 -12.35
N GLY A 181 -14.67 11.90 -11.43
CA GLY A 181 -14.03 12.49 -10.25
C GLY A 181 -12.50 12.57 -10.32
N LEU A 182 -11.92 12.28 -11.49
CA LEU A 182 -10.50 12.47 -11.81
C LEU A 182 -10.26 13.84 -12.45
#